data_AF-A0A2E5IGF8-F1
#
_entry.id   AF-A0A2E5IGF8-F1
#
_cell.length_a   1.000
_cell.length_b   1.000
_cell.length_c   1.000
_cell.angle_alpha   90.00
_cell.angle_beta   90.00
_cell.angle_gamma   90.00
#
_symmetry.space_group_name_H-M   'P 1'
#
loop_
_entity.id
_entity.type
_entity.pdbx_description
1 polymer ?
#
loop_
_entity_poly.entity_id
_entity_poly.type
_entity_poly.pdbx_seq_one_letter_code
_entity_poly.pdbx_strand_id
1 'polypeptide(L)'
;MEANGLLTVAQRHIPGGKQRKRVYTLTESGQERAESLRDRILSEQVQHNGQGVALRTLWTSPQPMLELLSHLDEGMTYHDVALVSPVSNPEGIASIDAQYGEELVRRMFARAWEDGKITKDEQSLLSEVVEFLGMHPERVRRLSNEARKSLKIPPPEEVYYEMILQALDDGEIVQEEIDLLDTFRVHFGIDQFTHNTLLEKARNSPPQSEQYHAYAAAVRTAMQDQIITVDEHAILRTLRGTLGISEAEHEQIMDDLKKTEQR
;
A
#
# COMPACT_ATOMS: atom_id res chain seq x y z
N MET A 1 25.58 24.99 8.44
CA MET A 1 26.81 24.39 7.88
C MET A 1 27.25 25.06 6.59
N GLU A 2 26.34 25.35 5.64
CA GLU A 2 26.65 26.11 4.43
C GLU A 2 27.11 27.55 4.74
N ALA A 3 26.40 28.25 5.64
CA ALA A 3 26.79 29.59 6.13
C ALA A 3 28.13 29.64 6.89
N ASN A 4 28.65 28.47 7.31
CA ASN A 4 29.90 28.37 8.08
C ASN A 4 31.10 27.94 7.20
N GLY A 5 30.92 27.84 5.88
CA GLY A 5 31.99 27.46 4.95
C GLY A 5 32.44 26.00 5.03
N LEU A 6 31.65 25.11 5.64
CA LEU A 6 31.99 23.70 5.85
C LEU A 6 31.47 22.76 4.75
N LEU A 7 30.60 23.27 3.89
CA LEU A 7 29.95 22.53 2.82
C LEU A 7 30.10 23.28 1.50
N THR A 8 30.32 22.52 0.44
CA THR A 8 30.17 22.96 -0.94
C THR A 8 28.86 22.42 -1.49
N VAL A 9 28.12 23.28 -2.18
CA VAL A 9 26.84 22.92 -2.80
C VAL A 9 26.99 23.01 -4.31
N ALA A 10 26.70 21.93 -5.01
CA ALA A 10 26.74 21.88 -6.47
C ALA A 10 25.47 21.22 -7.02
N GLN A 11 25.01 21.67 -8.18
CA GLN A 11 23.95 20.97 -8.91
C GLN A 11 24.56 20.00 -9.92
N ARG A 12 24.44 18.70 -9.65
CA ARG A 12 24.97 17.63 -10.52
C ARG A 12 23.87 16.74 -11.06
N HIS A 13 24.11 16.17 -12.23
CA HIS A 13 23.29 15.09 -12.75
C HIS A 13 23.69 13.80 -12.03
N ILE A 14 22.74 13.12 -11.39
CA ILE A 14 22.98 11.83 -10.72
C ILE A 14 22.59 10.72 -11.70
N PRO A 15 23.43 9.69 -11.91
CA PRO A 15 23.08 8.56 -12.77
C PRO A 15 21.71 7.97 -12.41
N GLY A 16 20.84 7.78 -13.41
CA GLY A 16 19.47 7.28 -13.24
C GLY A 16 18.41 8.34 -12.92
N GLY A 17 18.76 9.60 -12.67
CA GLY A 17 17.80 10.68 -12.45
C GLY A 17 17.54 11.54 -13.69
N LYS A 18 16.28 11.83 -14.01
CA LYS A 18 15.90 12.78 -15.08
C LYS A 18 16.21 14.25 -14.74
N GLN A 19 16.44 14.58 -13.47
CA GLN A 19 16.64 15.96 -12.99
C GLN A 19 17.99 16.14 -12.30
N ARG A 20 18.55 17.35 -12.39
CA ARG A 20 19.73 17.76 -11.63
C ARG A 20 19.37 17.83 -10.15
N LYS A 21 20.17 17.20 -9.30
CA LYS A 21 19.99 17.21 -7.85
C LYS A 21 21.05 18.12 -7.21
N ARG A 22 20.68 18.74 -6.09
CA ARG A 22 21.65 19.41 -5.21
C ARG A 22 22.48 18.35 -4.51
N VAL A 23 23.80 18.47 -4.65
CA VAL A 23 24.79 17.60 -4.03
C VAL A 23 25.57 18.44 -3.03
N TYR A 24 25.71 17.90 -1.83
CA TYR A 24 26.44 18.49 -0.72
C TYR A 24 27.73 17.70 -0.52
N THR A 25 28.86 18.39 -0.51
CA THR A 25 30.18 17.81 -0.24
C THR A 25 30.88 18.61 0.85
N LEU A 26 31.62 17.96 1.74
CA LEU A 26 32.41 18.66 2.75
C LEU A 26 33.53 19.46 2.07
N THR A 27 33.78 20.68 2.54
CA THR A 27 35.04 21.41 2.24
C THR A 27 36.20 20.75 3.00
N GLU A 28 37.44 21.14 2.72
CA GLU A 28 38.61 20.70 3.49
C GLU A 28 38.44 20.99 5.00
N SER A 29 38.05 22.21 5.37
CA SER A 29 37.71 22.57 6.75
C SER A 29 36.51 21.79 7.30
N GLY A 30 35.55 21.44 6.44
CA GLY A 30 34.44 20.55 6.79
C GLY A 30 34.89 19.12 7.10
N GLN A 31 35.85 18.60 6.34
CA GLN A 31 36.45 17.29 6.57
C GLN A 31 37.23 17.29 7.89
N GLU A 32 38.13 18.25 8.11
CA GLU A 32 38.89 18.38 9.36
C GLU A 32 37.96 18.40 10.60
N ARG A 33 36.86 19.17 10.52
CA ARG A 33 35.88 19.25 11.60
C ARG A 33 35.12 17.92 11.78
N ALA A 34 34.79 17.23 10.69
CA ALA A 34 34.15 15.93 10.75
C ALA A 34 35.08 14.87 11.37
N GLU A 35 36.37 14.91 11.05
CA GLU A 35 37.38 14.03 11.64
C GLU A 35 37.58 14.31 13.13
N SER A 36 37.67 15.59 13.52
CA SER A 36 37.73 15.97 14.93
C SER A 36 36.49 15.49 15.71
N LEU A 37 35.30 15.58 15.10
CA LEU A 37 34.07 15.05 15.70
C LEU A 37 34.13 13.53 15.84
N ARG A 38 34.58 12.83 14.78
CA ARG A 38 34.75 11.37 14.76
C ARG A 38 35.69 10.93 15.88
N ASP A 39 36.83 11.59 16.03
CA ASP A 39 37.82 11.24 17.05
C ASP A 39 37.32 11.50 18.46
N ARG A 40 36.55 12.58 18.66
CA ARG A 40 35.89 12.87 19.93
C ARG A 40 34.90 11.76 20.29
N ILE A 41 34.02 11.37 19.38
CA ILE A 41 33.03 10.30 19.60
C ILE A 41 33.75 8.98 19.94
N LEU A 42 34.78 8.62 19.18
CA LEU A 42 35.52 7.37 19.42
C LEU A 42 36.32 7.39 20.74
N SER A 43 36.62 8.56 21.30
CA SER A 43 37.33 8.69 22.58
C SER A 43 36.43 8.56 23.81
N GLU A 44 35.10 8.57 23.64
CA GLU A 44 34.16 8.43 24.74
C GLU A 44 34.27 7.06 25.42
N GLN A 45 34.03 7.03 26.74
CA GLN A 45 34.02 5.81 27.55
C GLN A 45 32.61 5.21 27.54
N VAL A 46 32.52 3.92 27.20
CA VAL A 46 31.27 3.16 27.14
C VAL A 46 31.39 1.91 27.99
N GLN A 47 30.27 1.43 28.52
CA GLN A 47 30.23 0.17 29.27
C GLN A 47 30.05 -1.01 28.31
N HIS A 48 30.93 -2.00 28.38
CA HIS A 48 30.81 -3.24 27.65
C HIS A 48 31.08 -4.41 28.60
N ASN A 49 30.13 -5.33 28.74
CA ASN A 49 30.24 -6.49 29.66
C ASN A 49 30.62 -6.10 31.10
N GLY A 50 30.10 -4.96 31.59
CA GLY A 50 30.36 -4.45 32.94
C GLY A 50 31.71 -3.77 33.13
N GLN A 51 32.49 -3.55 32.07
CA GLN A 51 33.75 -2.81 32.10
C GLN A 51 33.67 -1.53 31.26
N GLY A 52 34.28 -0.45 31.74
CA GLY A 52 34.44 0.79 30.97
C GLY A 52 35.55 0.63 29.94
N VAL A 53 35.21 0.76 28.66
CA VAL A 53 36.14 0.71 27.53
C VAL A 53 35.95 1.92 26.64
N ALA A 54 36.99 2.34 25.92
CA ALA A 54 36.86 3.42 24.94
C ALA A 54 36.09 2.92 23.71
N LEU A 55 35.15 3.69 23.18
CA LEU A 55 34.34 3.29 22.03
C LEU A 55 35.20 2.88 20.81
N ARG A 56 36.37 3.51 20.63
CA ARG A 56 37.36 3.16 19.60
C ARG A 56 37.74 1.68 19.60
N THR A 57 37.80 1.01 20.75
CA THR A 57 38.21 -0.40 20.82
C THR A 57 37.14 -1.35 20.31
N LEU A 58 35.89 -0.89 20.25
CA LEU A 58 34.75 -1.66 19.75
C LEU A 58 34.54 -1.45 18.24
N TRP A 59 35.19 -0.45 17.65
CA TRP A 59 35.06 -0.16 16.22
C TRP A 59 35.90 -1.12 15.36
N THR A 60 35.22 -1.89 14.51
CA THR A 60 35.87 -2.82 13.59
C THR A 60 35.87 -2.24 12.18
N SER A 61 37.00 -1.77 11.65
CA SER A 61 37.08 -1.30 10.26
C SER A 61 36.78 -2.46 9.28
N PRO A 62 35.93 -2.31 8.24
CA PRO A 62 35.43 -1.05 7.64
C PRO A 62 34.03 -0.61 8.08
N GLN A 63 33.58 -0.94 9.30
CA GLN A 63 32.23 -0.65 9.77
C GLN A 63 31.89 0.86 9.73
N PRO A 64 30.74 1.27 9.19
CA PRO A 64 30.30 2.67 9.22
C PRO A 64 30.01 3.13 10.65
N MET A 65 30.33 4.40 10.94
CA MET A 65 30.20 4.97 12.29
C MET A 65 28.77 4.92 12.85
N LEU A 66 27.76 5.14 12.01
CA LEU A 66 26.36 5.07 12.45
C LEU A 66 25.95 3.66 12.86
N GLU A 67 26.53 2.64 12.24
CA GLU A 67 26.31 1.25 12.63
C GLU A 67 26.96 0.99 13.99
N LEU A 68 28.20 1.43 14.23
CA LEU A 68 28.81 1.32 15.57
C LEU A 68 27.95 2.00 16.65
N LEU A 69 27.43 3.19 16.37
CA LEU A 69 26.59 3.94 17.30
C LEU A 69 25.21 3.30 17.53
N SER A 70 24.71 2.49 16.59
CA SER A 70 23.45 1.76 16.77
C SER A 70 23.48 0.78 17.93
N HIS A 71 24.67 0.35 18.38
CA HIS A 71 24.87 -0.58 19.49
C HIS A 71 24.91 0.10 20.87
N LEU A 72 24.82 1.43 20.94
CA LEU A 72 24.88 2.18 22.19
C LEU A 72 23.49 2.63 22.65
N ASP A 73 23.19 2.42 23.94
CA ASP A 73 21.98 2.96 24.57
C ASP A 73 22.17 4.38 25.12
N GLU A 74 21.09 4.96 25.64
CA GLU A 74 21.09 6.27 26.32
C GLU A 74 22.03 6.31 27.54
N GLY A 75 22.38 5.14 28.10
CA GLY A 75 23.28 4.98 29.24
C GLY A 75 24.75 4.79 28.88
N MET A 76 25.13 4.94 27.60
CA MET A 76 26.48 4.66 27.09
C MET A 76 26.92 3.20 27.32
N THR A 77 25.97 2.26 27.31
CA THR A 77 26.25 0.82 27.33
C THR A 77 26.24 0.29 25.91
N TYR A 78 27.30 -0.44 25.55
CA TYR A 78 27.43 -1.13 24.28
C TYR A 78 26.84 -2.52 24.37
N HIS A 79 26.01 -2.87 23.39
CA HIS A 79 25.36 -4.17 23.25
C HIS A 79 25.82 -4.85 21.96
N ASP A 80 26.03 -6.17 22.00
CA ASP A 80 26.40 -6.93 20.79
C ASP A 80 25.32 -6.88 19.70
N VAL A 81 24.07 -6.58 20.08
CA VAL A 81 22.94 -6.40 19.17
C VAL A 81 22.67 -4.91 18.99
N ALA A 82 22.52 -4.46 17.75
CA ALA A 82 22.17 -3.08 17.43
C ALA A 82 20.80 -2.73 18.03
N LEU A 83 20.76 -1.68 18.84
CA LEU A 83 19.56 -1.16 19.50
C LEU A 83 18.72 -0.28 18.56
N VAL A 84 19.37 0.44 17.65
CA VAL A 84 18.71 1.31 16.66
C VAL A 84 19.38 1.15 15.31
N SER A 85 18.97 0.18 14.51
CA SER A 85 19.53 0.02 13.17
C SER A 85 19.15 1.21 12.27
N PRO A 86 20.07 1.76 11.47
CA PRO A 86 19.73 2.78 10.49
C PRO A 86 18.64 2.24 9.55
N VAL A 87 17.57 3.03 9.38
CA VAL A 87 16.35 2.70 8.60
C VAL A 87 16.64 2.42 7.12
N SER A 88 17.88 2.59 6.66
CA SER A 88 18.26 2.43 5.25
C SER A 88 19.57 1.68 5.11
N ASN A 89 19.51 0.34 5.13
CA ASN A 89 20.52 -0.47 4.46
C ASN A 89 20.24 -0.47 2.95
N PRO A 90 21.23 -0.19 2.09
CA PRO A 90 21.09 -0.28 0.63
C PRO A 90 20.80 -1.71 0.13
N GLU A 91 20.92 -2.72 1.00
CA GLU A 91 20.78 -4.15 0.68
C GLU A 91 19.42 -4.78 1.08
N GLY A 92 18.47 -4.00 1.62
CA GLY A 92 17.06 -4.42 1.68
C GLY A 92 16.65 -5.37 2.82
N ILE A 93 17.48 -5.59 3.84
CA ILE A 93 17.07 -6.33 5.05
C ILE A 93 16.59 -5.34 6.12
N ALA A 94 15.33 -5.50 6.55
CA ALA A 94 14.67 -4.64 7.53
C ALA A 94 15.20 -4.90 8.96
N SER A 95 15.46 -3.83 9.71
CA SER A 95 15.73 -3.86 11.16
C SER A 95 14.58 -4.49 11.95
N ILE A 96 14.86 -4.95 13.18
CA ILE A 96 13.86 -5.39 14.16
C ILE A 96 12.81 -4.27 14.39
N ASP A 97 13.21 -3.00 14.44
CA ASP A 97 12.29 -1.86 14.55
C ASP A 97 11.46 -1.64 13.27
N ALA A 98 12.01 -1.98 12.10
CA ALA A 98 11.27 -1.91 10.86
C ALA A 98 10.25 -3.05 10.78
N GLN A 99 10.49 -4.22 11.38
CA GLN A 99 9.47 -5.27 11.48
C GLN A 99 8.31 -4.86 12.40
N TYR A 100 8.60 -4.26 13.56
CA TYR A 100 7.55 -3.73 14.44
C TYR A 100 6.80 -2.55 13.81
N GLY A 101 7.50 -1.66 13.11
CA GLY A 101 6.89 -0.56 12.36
C GLY A 101 6.03 -1.05 11.20
N GLU A 102 6.49 -2.06 10.45
CA GLU A 102 5.72 -2.70 9.38
C GLU A 102 4.48 -3.41 9.94
N GLU A 103 4.59 -4.09 11.08
CA GLU A 103 3.44 -4.74 11.73
C GLU A 103 2.42 -3.73 12.25
N LEU A 104 2.88 -2.62 12.84
CA LEU A 104 2.02 -1.51 13.26
C LEU A 104 1.27 -0.92 12.07
N VAL A 105 1.99 -0.60 10.98
CA VAL A 105 1.39 -0.02 9.78
C VAL A 105 0.45 -1.01 9.09
N ARG A 106 0.78 -2.30 9.07
CA ARG A 106 -0.13 -3.35 8.58
C ARG A 106 -1.42 -3.39 9.39
N ARG A 107 -1.36 -3.31 10.72
CA ARG A 107 -2.55 -3.26 11.59
C ARG A 107 -3.34 -1.97 11.38
N MET A 108 -2.68 -0.82 11.22
CA MET A 108 -3.36 0.44 10.94
C MET A 108 -4.08 0.40 9.59
N PHE A 109 -3.47 -0.16 8.54
CA PHE A 109 -4.16 -0.38 7.26
C PHE A 109 -5.31 -1.38 7.40
N ALA A 110 -5.13 -2.49 8.12
CA ALA A 110 -6.21 -3.46 8.32
C ALA A 110 -7.41 -2.82 9.04
N ARG A 111 -7.15 -1.97 10.04
CA ARG A 111 -8.19 -1.22 10.77
C ARG A 111 -8.85 -0.15 9.90
N ALA A 112 -8.08 0.60 9.12
CA ALA A 112 -8.62 1.61 8.21
C ALA A 112 -9.41 1.00 7.03
N TRP A 113 -9.23 -0.29 6.77
CA TRP A 113 -10.01 -1.03 5.78
C TRP A 113 -11.20 -1.80 6.40
N GLU A 114 -11.36 -1.79 7.73
CA GLU A 114 -12.40 -2.57 8.43
C GLU A 114 -13.82 -2.16 8.02
N ASP A 115 -14.01 -0.88 7.71
CA ASP A 115 -15.27 -0.30 7.20
C ASP A 115 -15.34 -0.23 5.65
N GLY A 116 -14.31 -0.75 4.97
CA GLY A 116 -14.20 -0.77 3.51
C GLY A 116 -13.80 0.57 2.87
N LYS A 117 -13.57 1.64 3.64
CA LYS A 117 -13.21 2.97 3.10
C LYS A 117 -12.23 3.70 4.00
N ILE A 118 -10.99 3.90 3.53
CA ILE A 118 -10.04 4.79 4.18
C ILE A 118 -10.48 6.25 3.99
N THR A 119 -10.77 6.95 5.08
CA THR A 119 -11.11 8.38 5.08
C THR A 119 -9.89 9.26 4.86
N LYS A 120 -10.10 10.54 4.50
CA LYS A 120 -8.99 11.51 4.30
C LYS A 120 -8.16 11.70 5.57
N ASP A 121 -8.81 11.69 6.73
CA ASP A 121 -8.15 11.89 8.01
C ASP A 121 -7.27 10.67 8.37
N GLU A 122 -7.77 9.46 8.12
CA GLU A 122 -6.99 8.22 8.31
C GLU A 122 -5.83 8.12 7.32
N GLN A 123 -6.03 8.56 6.08
CA GLN A 123 -4.96 8.60 5.08
C GLN A 123 -3.85 9.60 5.46
N SER A 124 -4.23 10.74 6.04
CA SER A 124 -3.27 11.72 6.58
C SER A 124 -2.48 11.13 7.74
N LEU A 125 -3.17 10.47 8.68
CA LEU A 125 -2.55 9.88 9.88
C LEU A 125 -1.63 8.71 9.52
N LEU A 126 -2.03 7.86 8.56
CA LEU A 126 -1.19 6.81 8.00
C LEU A 126 0.06 7.36 7.31
N SER A 127 -0.08 8.46 6.57
CA SER A 127 1.05 9.09 5.88
C SER A 127 2.07 9.68 6.86
N GLU A 128 1.61 10.31 7.93
CA GLU A 128 2.45 10.86 8.99
C GLU A 128 3.21 9.75 9.74
N VAL A 129 2.54 8.64 10.07
CA VAL A 129 3.19 7.47 10.70
C VAL A 129 4.22 6.82 9.76
N VAL A 130 3.91 6.75 8.47
CA VAL A 130 4.83 6.24 7.44
C VAL A 130 6.07 7.12 7.29
N GLU A 131 5.89 8.44 7.31
CA GLU A 131 6.97 9.43 7.23
C GLU A 131 7.83 9.38 8.49
N PHE A 132 7.21 9.28 9.68
CA PHE A 132 7.90 9.10 10.95
C PHE A 132 8.76 7.83 10.99
N LEU A 133 8.24 6.73 10.46
CA LEU A 133 8.97 5.45 10.36
C LEU A 133 9.97 5.42 9.19
N GLY A 134 10.04 6.46 8.35
CA GLY A 134 10.95 6.55 7.21
C GLY A 134 10.75 5.45 6.16
N MET A 135 9.55 4.89 6.05
CA MET A 135 9.28 3.79 5.11
C MET A 135 9.18 4.27 3.66
N HIS A 136 9.77 3.51 2.75
CA HIS A 136 9.68 3.82 1.32
C HIS A 136 8.24 3.67 0.79
N PRO A 137 7.74 4.60 -0.06
CA PRO A 137 6.34 4.60 -0.53
C PRO A 137 5.91 3.30 -1.21
N GLU A 138 6.79 2.67 -2.00
CA GLU A 138 6.52 1.35 -2.61
C GLU A 138 6.27 0.23 -1.58
N ARG A 139 6.94 0.28 -0.42
CA ARG A 139 6.78 -0.73 0.63
C ARG A 139 5.46 -0.54 1.38
N VAL A 140 5.08 0.70 1.62
CA VAL A 140 3.79 1.09 2.21
C VAL A 140 2.64 0.66 1.30
N ARG A 141 2.78 0.88 -0.02
CA ARG A 141 1.79 0.43 -1.02
C ARG A 141 1.59 -1.08 -1.00
N ARG A 142 2.67 -1.85 -0.85
CA ARG A 142 2.58 -3.31 -0.69
C ARG A 142 1.84 -3.71 0.58
N LEU A 143 2.15 -3.10 1.72
CA LEU A 143 1.50 -3.39 3.00
C LEU A 143 0.01 -3.03 2.98
N SER A 144 -0.34 -1.91 2.35
CA SER A 144 -1.74 -1.51 2.12
C SER A 144 -2.48 -2.54 1.27
N ASN A 145 -1.87 -3.01 0.18
CA ASN A 145 -2.45 -4.04 -0.69
C ASN A 145 -2.57 -5.41 0.02
N GLU A 146 -1.61 -5.76 0.87
CA GLU A 146 -1.63 -6.99 1.66
C GLU A 146 -2.73 -6.95 2.73
N ALA A 147 -2.84 -5.85 3.46
CA ALA A 147 -3.93 -5.62 4.42
C ALA A 147 -5.30 -5.67 3.72
N ARG A 148 -5.41 -5.06 2.54
CA ARG A 148 -6.62 -5.12 1.73
C ARG A 148 -6.97 -6.54 1.29
N LYS A 149 -5.99 -7.33 0.82
CA LYS A 149 -6.21 -8.74 0.44
C LYS A 149 -6.61 -9.64 1.60
N SER A 150 -6.17 -9.28 2.82
CA SER A 150 -6.55 -10.02 4.03
C SER A 150 -8.01 -9.78 4.45
N LEU A 151 -8.62 -8.70 3.97
CA LEU A 151 -10.03 -8.39 4.16
C LEU A 151 -10.81 -8.87 2.92
N LYS A 152 -11.94 -9.56 3.12
CA LYS A 152 -12.89 -9.91 2.04
C LYS A 152 -13.65 -8.67 1.52
N ILE A 153 -12.93 -7.65 1.11
CA ILE A 153 -13.50 -6.48 0.46
C ILE A 153 -13.55 -6.82 -1.04
N PRO A 154 -14.72 -6.73 -1.69
CA PRO A 154 -14.83 -7.06 -3.11
C PRO A 154 -13.79 -6.26 -3.92
N PRO A 155 -13.12 -6.92 -4.89
CA PRO A 155 -12.06 -6.28 -5.65
C PRO A 155 -12.61 -5.02 -6.34
N PRO A 156 -11.82 -3.93 -6.40
CA PRO A 156 -12.26 -2.67 -7.01
C PRO A 156 -12.60 -2.83 -8.49
N GLU A 157 -12.15 -3.93 -9.11
CA GLU A 157 -12.45 -4.32 -10.47
C GLU A 157 -13.94 -4.66 -10.69
N GLU A 158 -14.64 -5.21 -9.70
CA GLU A 158 -16.08 -5.54 -9.82
C GLU A 158 -16.92 -4.25 -9.82
N VAL A 159 -16.67 -3.36 -8.86
CA VAL A 159 -17.33 -2.05 -8.81
C VAL A 159 -17.00 -1.22 -10.06
N TYR A 160 -15.74 -1.28 -10.52
CA TYR A 160 -15.33 -0.61 -11.75
C TYR A 160 -15.99 -1.22 -12.99
N TYR A 161 -16.19 -2.53 -13.04
CA TYR A 161 -16.92 -3.20 -14.10
C TYR A 161 -18.40 -2.80 -14.14
N GLU A 162 -19.07 -2.70 -12.99
CA GLU A 162 -20.44 -2.20 -12.89
C GLU A 162 -20.55 -0.76 -13.40
N MET A 163 -19.58 0.11 -13.08
CA MET A 163 -19.54 1.47 -13.62
C MET A 163 -19.37 1.49 -15.15
N ILE A 164 -18.56 0.59 -15.70
CA ILE A 164 -18.40 0.45 -17.15
C ILE A 164 -19.71 -0.03 -17.81
N LEU A 165 -20.41 -0.97 -17.19
CA LEU A 165 -21.71 -1.44 -17.67
C LEU A 165 -22.74 -0.31 -17.68
N GLN A 166 -22.82 0.46 -16.59
CA GLN A 166 -23.73 1.60 -16.50
C GLN A 166 -23.44 2.67 -17.56
N ALA A 167 -22.16 2.97 -17.81
CA ALA A 167 -21.76 3.91 -18.86
C ALA A 167 -22.01 3.37 -20.29
N LEU A 168 -22.19 2.06 -20.44
CA LEU A 168 -22.49 1.41 -21.72
C LEU A 168 -23.99 1.15 -21.93
N ASP A 169 -24.84 1.43 -20.95
CA ASP A 169 -26.29 1.13 -20.98
C ASP A 169 -26.98 1.89 -22.12
N ASP A 170 -26.59 3.15 -22.36
CA ASP A 170 -27.13 3.99 -23.44
C ASP A 170 -26.40 3.79 -24.79
N GLY A 171 -25.37 2.94 -24.84
CA GLY A 171 -24.58 2.64 -26.05
C GLY A 171 -23.60 3.74 -26.50
N GLU A 172 -23.63 4.91 -25.87
CA GLU A 172 -22.70 6.03 -26.08
C GLU A 172 -22.05 6.42 -24.76
N ILE A 173 -20.72 6.31 -24.65
CA ILE A 173 -19.99 6.81 -23.49
C ILE A 173 -19.70 8.30 -23.71
N VAL A 174 -20.29 9.17 -22.90
CA VAL A 174 -20.05 10.62 -22.98
C VAL A 174 -18.73 11.01 -22.31
N GLN A 175 -18.17 12.17 -22.67
CA GLN A 175 -16.87 12.61 -22.16
C GLN A 175 -16.81 12.69 -20.63
N GLU A 176 -17.92 13.05 -19.98
CA GLU A 176 -18.03 13.09 -18.51
C GLU A 176 -17.85 11.69 -17.86
N GLU A 177 -18.36 10.64 -18.50
CA GLU A 177 -18.21 9.26 -18.05
C GLU A 177 -16.80 8.74 -18.28
N ILE A 178 -16.17 9.12 -19.39
CA ILE A 178 -14.75 8.84 -19.65
C ILE A 178 -13.89 9.44 -18.54
N ASP A 179 -14.12 10.72 -18.21
CA ASP A 179 -13.36 11.42 -17.18
C ASP A 179 -13.60 10.81 -15.79
N LEU A 180 -14.82 10.38 -15.49
CA LEU A 180 -15.18 9.67 -14.27
C LEU A 180 -14.49 8.30 -14.19
N LEU A 181 -14.56 7.49 -15.25
CA LEU A 181 -13.93 6.18 -15.34
C LEU A 181 -12.40 6.29 -15.27
N ASP A 182 -11.80 7.34 -15.84
CA ASP A 182 -10.37 7.60 -15.75
C ASP A 182 -9.96 8.01 -14.33
N THR A 183 -10.78 8.84 -13.67
CA THR A 183 -10.55 9.22 -12.27
C THR A 183 -10.58 8.00 -11.37
N PHE A 184 -11.58 7.14 -11.53
CA PHE A 184 -11.68 5.87 -10.79
C PHE A 184 -10.51 4.93 -11.13
N ARG A 185 -10.14 4.79 -12.40
CA ARG A 185 -9.01 3.97 -12.83
C ARG A 185 -7.71 4.39 -12.13
N VAL A 186 -7.41 5.69 -12.12
CA VAL A 186 -6.22 6.24 -11.47
C VAL A 186 -6.29 6.10 -9.96
N HIS A 187 -7.45 6.39 -9.36
CA HIS A 187 -7.65 6.32 -7.91
C HIS A 187 -7.48 4.89 -7.36
N PHE A 188 -8.02 3.90 -8.07
CA PHE A 188 -7.92 2.50 -7.68
C PHE A 188 -6.70 1.77 -8.25
N GLY A 189 -5.88 2.46 -9.05
CA GLY A 189 -4.65 1.89 -9.63
C GLY A 189 -4.90 0.75 -10.61
N ILE A 190 -6.05 0.76 -11.29
CA ILE A 190 -6.40 -0.23 -12.31
C ILE A 190 -5.55 0.08 -13.55
N ASP A 191 -4.83 -0.92 -14.05
CA ASP A 191 -3.98 -0.73 -15.22
C ASP A 191 -4.82 -0.65 -16.51
N GLN A 192 -4.21 -0.11 -17.58
CA GLN A 192 -4.89 0.03 -18.86
C GLN A 192 -5.31 -1.33 -19.44
N PHE A 193 -4.54 -2.38 -19.16
CA PHE A 193 -4.80 -3.73 -19.65
C PHE A 193 -6.06 -4.33 -19.01
N THR A 194 -6.21 -4.22 -17.69
CA THR A 194 -7.39 -4.68 -16.95
C THR A 194 -8.60 -3.85 -17.33
N HIS A 195 -8.46 -2.52 -17.47
CA HIS A 195 -9.53 -1.67 -18.02
C HIS A 195 -10.02 -2.16 -19.39
N ASN A 196 -9.10 -2.38 -20.34
CA ASN A 196 -9.47 -2.86 -21.68
C ASN A 196 -10.15 -4.25 -21.61
N THR A 197 -9.66 -5.13 -20.74
CA THR A 197 -10.26 -6.47 -20.53
C THR A 197 -11.68 -6.38 -19.97
N LEU A 198 -11.92 -5.48 -19.02
CA LEU A 198 -13.24 -5.24 -18.44
C LEU A 198 -14.18 -4.57 -19.46
N LEU A 199 -13.68 -3.65 -20.27
CA LEU A 199 -14.43 -2.97 -21.31
C LEU A 199 -14.84 -3.93 -22.44
N GLU A 200 -13.96 -4.85 -22.84
CA GLU A 200 -14.31 -5.92 -23.79
C GLU A 200 -15.36 -6.88 -23.22
N LYS A 201 -15.27 -7.23 -21.93
CA LYS A 201 -16.30 -8.05 -21.26
C LYS A 201 -17.65 -7.32 -21.22
N ALA A 202 -17.65 -6.03 -20.91
CA ALA A 202 -18.87 -5.24 -20.83
C ALA A 202 -19.54 -5.10 -22.21
N ARG A 203 -18.77 -4.87 -23.27
CA ARG A 203 -19.28 -4.82 -24.65
C ARG A 203 -19.85 -6.14 -25.17
N ASN A 204 -19.30 -7.26 -24.70
CA ASN A 204 -19.78 -8.60 -25.07
C ASN A 204 -20.92 -9.09 -24.17
N SER A 205 -21.26 -8.36 -23.12
CA SER A 205 -22.39 -8.68 -22.25
C SER A 205 -23.68 -8.19 -22.91
N PRO A 206 -24.73 -9.02 -22.99
CA PRO A 206 -26.01 -8.58 -23.53
C PRO A 206 -26.57 -7.44 -22.66
N PRO A 207 -27.28 -6.45 -23.23
CA PRO A 207 -27.94 -5.41 -22.45
C PRO A 207 -28.93 -6.10 -21.50
N GLN A 208 -28.65 -6.02 -20.21
CA GLN A 208 -29.47 -6.63 -19.17
C GLN A 208 -30.54 -5.61 -18.79
N SER A 209 -31.82 -5.99 -18.91
CA SER A 209 -32.91 -5.09 -18.55
C SER A 209 -32.86 -4.71 -17.05
N GLU A 210 -33.39 -3.56 -16.67
CA GLU A 210 -33.51 -3.14 -15.25
C GLU A 210 -34.20 -4.23 -14.38
N GLN A 211 -35.13 -4.97 -14.98
CA GLN A 211 -35.79 -6.12 -14.36
C GLN A 211 -34.83 -7.26 -14.04
N TYR A 212 -33.88 -7.52 -14.94
CA TYR A 212 -32.83 -8.53 -14.75
C TYR A 212 -31.96 -8.19 -13.54
N HIS A 213 -31.55 -6.92 -13.39
CA HIS A 213 -30.74 -6.49 -12.25
C HIS A 213 -31.49 -6.61 -10.91
N ALA A 214 -32.76 -6.18 -10.86
CA ALA A 214 -33.60 -6.28 -9.67
C ALA A 214 -33.78 -7.74 -9.21
N TYR A 215 -33.98 -8.65 -10.17
CA TYR A 215 -34.08 -10.07 -9.87
C TYR A 215 -32.74 -10.70 -9.49
N ALA A 216 -31.65 -10.36 -10.18
CA ALA A 216 -30.32 -10.87 -9.86
C ALA A 216 -29.86 -10.47 -8.44
N ALA A 217 -30.22 -9.27 -7.99
CA ALA A 217 -29.98 -8.84 -6.61
C ALA A 217 -30.77 -9.69 -5.60
N ALA A 218 -32.06 -9.95 -5.86
CA ALA A 218 -32.88 -10.79 -5.01
C ALA A 218 -32.36 -12.25 -4.94
N VAL A 219 -31.92 -12.81 -6.07
CA VAL A 219 -31.29 -14.14 -6.13
C VAL A 219 -29.98 -14.17 -5.35
N ARG A 220 -29.15 -13.12 -5.45
CA ARG A 220 -27.92 -12.98 -4.65
C ARG A 220 -28.19 -13.01 -3.15
N THR A 221 -29.18 -12.25 -2.69
CA THR A 221 -29.56 -12.24 -1.27
C THR A 221 -30.03 -13.61 -0.80
N ALA A 222 -30.86 -14.30 -1.60
CA ALA A 222 -31.33 -15.64 -1.27
C ALA A 222 -30.22 -16.70 -1.31
N MET A 223 -29.13 -16.49 -2.06
CA MET A 223 -28.00 -17.41 -2.15
C MET A 223 -26.88 -17.11 -1.14
N GLN A 224 -27.00 -16.05 -0.34
CA GLN A 224 -25.95 -15.62 0.59
C GLN A 224 -25.56 -16.71 1.60
N ASP A 225 -26.51 -17.53 2.03
CA ASP A 225 -26.31 -18.62 2.99
C ASP A 225 -26.09 -19.99 2.31
N GLN A 226 -25.86 -20.01 0.99
CA GLN A 226 -25.66 -21.21 0.14
C GLN A 226 -26.83 -22.21 0.12
N ILE A 227 -27.96 -21.88 0.75
CA ILE A 227 -29.16 -22.70 0.80
C ILE A 227 -30.34 -21.80 0.47
N ILE A 228 -30.96 -22.02 -0.70
CA ILE A 228 -32.24 -21.39 -1.02
C ILE A 228 -33.32 -22.20 -0.31
N THR A 229 -33.96 -21.59 0.69
CA THR A 229 -35.08 -22.19 1.41
C THR A 229 -36.33 -22.32 0.52
N VAL A 230 -37.28 -23.16 0.93
CA VAL A 230 -38.54 -23.37 0.17
C VAL A 230 -39.32 -22.06 0.01
N ASP A 231 -39.28 -21.21 1.02
CA ASP A 231 -40.00 -19.92 1.05
C ASP A 231 -39.31 -18.89 0.13
N GLU A 232 -37.98 -18.82 0.15
CA GLU A 232 -37.21 -17.98 -0.78
C GLU A 232 -37.38 -18.43 -2.23
N HIS A 233 -37.45 -19.73 -2.48
CA HIS A 233 -37.74 -20.25 -3.82
C HIS A 233 -39.14 -19.86 -4.30
N ALA A 234 -40.14 -19.84 -3.40
CA ALA A 234 -41.49 -19.37 -3.72
C ALA A 234 -41.50 -17.87 -4.03
N ILE A 235 -40.78 -17.06 -3.24
CA ILE A 235 -40.64 -15.62 -3.45
C ILE A 235 -39.96 -15.34 -4.79
N LEU A 236 -38.83 -15.97 -5.08
CA LEU A 236 -38.12 -15.81 -6.36
C LEU A 236 -38.98 -16.22 -7.55
N ARG A 237 -39.76 -17.31 -7.43
CA ARG A 237 -40.69 -17.72 -8.49
C ARG A 237 -41.77 -16.68 -8.76
N THR A 238 -42.34 -16.09 -7.71
CA THR A 238 -43.33 -15.02 -7.86
C THR A 238 -42.71 -13.77 -8.47
N LEU A 239 -41.53 -13.37 -7.98
CA LEU A 239 -40.78 -12.21 -8.46
C LEU A 239 -40.42 -12.34 -9.94
N ARG A 240 -39.93 -13.52 -10.34
CA ARG A 240 -39.63 -13.88 -11.74
C ARG A 240 -40.86 -13.72 -12.64
N GLY A 241 -42.02 -14.19 -12.18
CA GLY A 241 -43.28 -14.05 -12.90
C GLY A 241 -43.72 -12.60 -13.06
N THR A 242 -43.59 -11.78 -12.03
CA THR A 242 -43.90 -10.33 -12.09
C THR A 242 -42.95 -9.54 -12.98
N LEU A 243 -41.66 -9.90 -13.00
CA LEU A 243 -40.64 -9.20 -13.77
C LEU A 243 -40.51 -9.71 -15.22
N GLY A 244 -41.25 -10.76 -15.58
CA GLY A 244 -41.27 -11.30 -16.95
C GLY A 244 -39.96 -12.00 -17.36
N ILE A 245 -39.16 -12.44 -16.39
CA ILE A 245 -37.84 -13.05 -16.63
C ILE A 245 -38.02 -14.49 -17.08
N SER A 246 -37.39 -14.81 -18.21
CA SER A 246 -37.41 -16.14 -18.79
C SER A 246 -36.62 -17.15 -17.95
N GLU A 247 -36.90 -18.44 -18.15
CA GLU A 247 -36.17 -19.52 -17.48
C GLU A 247 -34.69 -19.53 -17.87
N ALA A 248 -34.37 -19.18 -19.12
CA ALA A 248 -33.00 -19.06 -19.61
C ALA A 248 -32.22 -17.93 -18.93
N GLU A 249 -32.85 -16.77 -18.71
CA GLU A 249 -32.23 -15.64 -17.99
C GLU A 249 -32.01 -15.97 -16.51
N HIS A 250 -32.96 -16.67 -15.88
CA HIS A 250 -32.78 -17.16 -14.50
C HIS A 250 -31.62 -18.15 -14.39
N GLU A 251 -31.49 -19.09 -15.34
CA GLU A 251 -30.41 -20.07 -15.37
C GLU A 251 -29.05 -19.39 -15.58
N GLN A 252 -28.96 -18.37 -16.44
CA GLN A 252 -27.76 -17.55 -16.60
C GLN A 252 -27.34 -16.86 -15.29
N ILE A 253 -28.29 -16.23 -14.56
CA ILE A 253 -28.00 -15.60 -13.27
C ILE A 253 -27.47 -16.64 -12.27
N MET A 254 -28.10 -17.81 -12.20
CA MET A 254 -27.68 -18.89 -11.30
C MET A 254 -26.29 -19.42 -11.65
N ASP A 255 -25.96 -19.54 -12.94
CA ASP A 255 -24.65 -19.99 -13.40
C ASP A 255 -23.55 -18.96 -13.17
N ASP A 256 -23.85 -17.67 -13.37
CA ASP A 256 -22.89 -16.59 -13.10
C ASP A 256 -22.62 -16.45 -11.60
N LEU A 257 -23.62 -16.66 -10.75
CA LEU A 257 -23.44 -16.70 -9.30
C LEU A 257 -22.60 -17.89 -8.86
N LYS A 258 -22.85 -19.09 -9.41
CA LYS A 258 -22.03 -20.27 -9.13
C LYS A 258 -20.57 -20.13 -9.57
N LYS A 259 -20.31 -19.44 -10.70
CA LYS A 259 -18.95 -19.18 -11.18
C LYS A 259 -18.20 -18.18 -10.32
N THR A 260 -18.90 -17.17 -9.80
CA THR A 260 -18.32 -16.15 -8.91
C THR A 260 -17.89 -16.74 -7.56
N GLU A 261 -18.59 -17.77 -7.06
CA GLU A 261 -18.22 -18.45 -5.80
C GLU A 261 -17.12 -19.52 -5.91
N GLN A 262 -16.77 -19.97 -7.13
CA GLN A 262 -15.72 -20.98 -7.36
C GLN A 262 -14.32 -20.39 -7.62
N ARG A 263 -14.16 -19.06 -7.50
CA ARG A 263 -12.88 -18.35 -7.63
C ARG A 263 -12.38 -17.83 -6.29
#